data_AF-A0A3B8I0X3-F1
#
_entry.id   AF-A0A3B8I0X3-F1
#
_cell.length_a   1.000
_cell.length_b   1.000
_cell.length_c   1.000
_cell.angle_alpha   90.00
_cell.angle_beta   90.00
_cell.angle_gamma   90.00
#
_symmetry.space_group_name_H-M   'P 1'
#
loop_
_entity.id
_entity.type
_entity.pdbx_description
1 polymer ?
#
loop_
_entity_poly.entity_id
_entity_poly.type
_entity_poly.pdbx_seq_one_letter_code
_entity_poly.pdbx_strand_id
1 'polypeptide(L)'
;SILGDARNEEMQKTLNLKIKYRESFRPFAPAVMAEEANDYFDLESTSPYMLLVKPVTQARRANVPDNYDGLEVREKLYTKRSDLPAITHVDFSARIQTVHQDTNPKFHQLLGAFKDKTGYSLLVNTSFNVRGEPIVCTPEDGYRCFMRTEMDYLVVGNYLFKKTEQPEWQNTDNWQEEFVLD
;
A
#
# COMPACT_ATOMS: atom_id res chain seq x y z
N SER A 1 -1.96 2.56 -9.54
CA SER A 1 -1.55 2.21 -8.17
C SER A 1 -1.77 0.75 -7.90
N ILE A 2 -1.00 0.17 -6.99
CA ILE A 2 -1.36 -1.09 -6.32
C ILE A 2 -1.95 -0.70 -4.97
N LEU A 3 -3.17 -1.20 -4.71
CA LEU A 3 -3.94 -0.87 -3.52
C LEU A 3 -4.08 -2.11 -2.63
N GLY A 4 -4.18 -1.91 -1.32
CA GLY A 4 -4.34 -2.99 -0.35
C GLY A 4 -5.01 -2.52 0.93
N ASP A 5 -5.63 -3.44 1.66
CA ASP A 5 -6.23 -3.15 2.95
C ASP A 5 -5.14 -2.94 4.02
N ALA A 6 -5.03 -1.71 4.53
CA ALA A 6 -4.01 -1.35 5.50
C ALA A 6 -4.19 -2.01 6.87
N ARG A 7 -5.39 -2.52 7.17
CA ARG A 7 -5.76 -3.16 8.44
C ARG A 7 -5.27 -4.60 8.52
N ASN A 8 -5.03 -5.23 7.38
CA ASN A 8 -4.61 -6.62 7.31
C ASN A 8 -3.11 -6.74 7.65
N GLU A 9 -2.81 -7.50 8.70
CA GLU A 9 -1.44 -7.74 9.22
C GLU A 9 -0.52 -8.39 8.18
N GLU A 10 -1.08 -9.23 7.30
CA GLU A 10 -0.31 -9.91 6.25
C GLU A 10 -0.14 -9.05 4.98
N MET A 11 -0.82 -7.90 4.86
CA MET A 11 -0.83 -7.11 3.62
C MET A 11 0.56 -6.57 3.27
N GLN A 12 1.33 -6.10 4.27
CA GLN A 12 2.71 -5.64 4.04
C GLN A 12 3.57 -6.75 3.44
N LYS A 13 3.54 -7.93 4.07
CA LYS A 13 4.30 -9.10 3.63
C LYS A 13 3.84 -9.58 2.25
N THR A 14 2.54 -9.66 2.03
CA THR A 14 1.92 -10.06 0.75
C THR A 14 2.36 -9.14 -0.37
N LEU A 15 2.21 -7.82 -0.20
CA LEU A 15 2.64 -6.84 -1.21
C LEU A 15 4.15 -6.91 -1.46
N ASN A 16 4.97 -7.04 -0.40
CA ASN A 16 6.42 -7.07 -0.58
C ASN A 16 6.91 -8.34 -1.28
N LEU A 17 6.40 -9.52 -0.91
CA LEU A 17 6.92 -10.80 -1.40
C LEU A 17 6.29 -11.24 -2.72
N LYS A 18 4.97 -11.07 -2.85
CA LYS A 18 4.20 -11.65 -3.97
C LYS A 18 3.99 -10.69 -5.12
N ILE A 19 4.12 -9.39 -4.86
CA ILE A 19 3.85 -8.34 -5.85
C ILE A 19 5.12 -7.54 -6.16
N LYS A 20 5.83 -7.08 -5.13
CA LYS A 20 7.00 -6.21 -5.27
C LYS A 20 8.32 -6.96 -5.35
N TYR A 21 8.36 -8.23 -4.97
CA TYR A 21 9.56 -9.06 -4.92
C TYR A 21 10.74 -8.37 -4.22
N ARG A 22 10.47 -7.83 -3.02
CA ARG A 22 11.43 -7.12 -2.17
C ARG A 22 11.28 -7.54 -0.71
N GLU A 23 12.12 -6.98 0.16
CA GLU A 23 12.19 -7.33 1.57
C GLU A 23 10.83 -7.18 2.26
N SER A 24 10.41 -8.22 2.99
CA SER A 24 9.04 -8.37 3.54
C SER A 24 8.59 -7.23 4.45
N PHE A 25 9.56 -6.54 5.07
CA PHE A 25 9.32 -5.56 6.12
C PHE A 25 9.23 -4.11 5.64
N ARG A 26 9.46 -3.82 4.34
CA ARG A 26 9.42 -2.43 3.87
C ARG A 26 8.00 -1.87 4.01
N PRO A 27 7.81 -0.73 4.71
CA PRO A 27 6.49 -0.15 4.84
C PRO A 27 5.97 0.43 3.52
N PHE A 28 4.66 0.62 3.47
CA PHE A 28 3.97 1.29 2.37
C PHE A 28 3.32 2.60 2.83
N ALA A 29 3.00 3.46 1.88
CA ALA A 29 2.30 4.70 2.13
C ALA A 29 0.78 4.46 2.22
N PRO A 30 0.05 5.11 3.14
CA PRO A 30 -1.39 5.19 3.07
C PRO A 30 -1.85 6.29 2.10
N ALA A 31 -2.97 6.05 1.43
CA ALA A 31 -3.79 7.07 0.80
C ALA A 31 -5.10 7.20 1.59
N VAL A 32 -5.37 8.39 2.13
CA VAL A 32 -6.48 8.69 3.05
C VAL A 32 -7.32 9.86 2.53
N MET A 33 -8.63 9.85 2.76
CA MET A 33 -9.49 11.01 2.48
C MET A 33 -8.96 12.23 3.24
N ALA A 34 -8.77 13.34 2.54
CA ALA A 34 -8.09 14.50 3.09
C ALA A 34 -8.78 15.08 4.33
N GLU A 35 -10.11 15.11 4.32
CA GLU A 35 -10.96 15.60 5.41
C GLU A 35 -10.92 14.72 6.68
N GLU A 36 -10.43 13.49 6.58
CA GLU A 36 -10.37 12.52 7.68
C GLU A 36 -8.93 12.15 8.05
N ALA A 37 -7.92 12.74 7.41
CA ALA A 37 -6.53 12.38 7.63
C ALA A 37 -6.11 12.50 9.10
N ASN A 38 -6.67 13.47 9.83
CA ASN A 38 -6.36 13.74 11.23
C ASN A 38 -6.97 12.71 12.20
N ASP A 39 -7.92 11.89 11.74
CA ASP A 39 -8.43 10.76 12.54
C ASP A 39 -7.41 9.60 12.58
N TYR A 40 -6.41 9.62 11.69
CA TYR A 40 -5.41 8.56 11.54
C TYR A 40 -4.00 9.02 11.87
N PHE A 41 -3.66 10.28 11.57
CA PHE A 41 -2.29 10.80 11.68
C PHE A 41 -2.25 12.16 12.39
N ASP A 42 -1.18 12.39 13.15
CA ASP A 42 -0.89 13.69 13.78
C ASP A 42 -0.40 14.68 12.72
N LEU A 43 -1.32 15.12 11.87
CA LEU A 43 -1.07 15.87 10.64
C LEU A 43 -1.71 17.26 10.73
N GLU A 44 -0.91 18.31 10.55
CA GLU A 44 -1.39 19.71 10.63
C GLU A 44 -1.71 20.31 9.25
N SER A 45 -1.39 19.58 8.17
CA SER A 45 -1.46 20.06 6.79
C SER A 45 -1.77 18.93 5.82
N THR A 46 -2.16 19.23 4.59
CA THR A 46 -2.34 18.17 3.57
C THR A 46 -1.00 17.61 3.09
N SER A 47 -0.98 16.36 2.62
CA SER A 47 0.19 15.73 1.97
C SER A 47 -0.24 15.05 0.67
N PRO A 48 -0.63 15.79 -0.39
CA PRO A 48 -1.17 15.19 -1.62
C PRO A 48 -0.17 14.32 -2.39
N TYR A 49 1.13 14.50 -2.15
CA TYR A 49 2.21 13.90 -2.94
C TYR A 49 3.10 12.89 -2.16
N MET A 50 2.61 12.34 -1.05
CA MET A 50 3.38 11.39 -0.22
C MET A 50 4.73 11.94 0.30
N LEU A 51 4.78 13.24 0.64
CA LEU A 51 6.02 13.89 1.06
C LEU A 51 6.18 13.97 2.58
N LEU A 52 5.08 13.98 3.33
CA LEU A 52 5.12 14.13 4.77
C LEU A 52 5.07 12.77 5.47
N VAL A 53 6.00 12.57 6.41
CA VAL A 53 5.97 11.48 7.37
C VAL A 53 5.47 12.03 8.69
N LYS A 54 4.36 11.50 9.19
CA LYS A 54 3.78 11.90 10.48
C LYS A 54 3.41 10.69 11.33
N PRO A 55 3.38 10.85 12.66
CA PRO A 55 2.95 9.79 13.55
C PRO A 55 1.51 9.38 13.29
N VAL A 56 1.21 8.08 13.48
CA VAL A 56 -0.15 7.59 13.66
C VAL A 56 -0.68 8.10 15.00
N THR A 57 -1.95 8.51 15.05
CA THR A 57 -2.59 9.05 16.27
C THR A 57 -2.54 8.03 17.40
N GLN A 58 -2.44 8.50 18.64
CA GLN A 58 -2.39 7.62 19.82
C GLN A 58 -3.59 6.68 19.90
N ALA A 59 -4.78 7.14 19.50
CA ALA A 59 -6.02 6.35 19.53
C ALA A 59 -5.97 5.10 18.63
N ARG A 60 -5.08 5.09 17.63
CA ARG A 60 -4.92 3.99 16.67
C ARG A 60 -3.71 3.12 16.93
N ARG A 61 -2.82 3.52 17.84
CA ARG A 61 -1.66 2.71 18.22
C ARG A 61 -2.10 1.50 19.02
N ALA A 62 -1.45 0.37 18.77
CA ALA A 62 -1.59 -0.82 19.57
C ALA A 62 -0.71 -0.71 20.82
N ASN A 63 -1.05 -1.46 21.87
CA ASN A 63 -0.15 -1.63 23.00
C ASN A 63 1.08 -2.42 22.54
N VAL A 64 2.26 -1.87 22.81
CA VAL A 64 3.54 -2.53 22.60
C VAL A 64 4.17 -2.88 23.95
N PRO A 65 5.12 -3.82 24.02
CA PRO A 65 5.84 -4.11 25.26
C PRO A 65 6.49 -2.85 25.86
N ASP A 66 6.56 -2.75 27.19
CA ASP A 66 7.20 -1.60 27.86
C ASP A 66 8.66 -1.39 27.46
N ASN A 67 9.34 -2.47 27.08
CA ASN A 67 10.71 -2.45 26.58
C ASN A 67 10.83 -2.27 25.05
N TYR A 68 9.77 -1.84 24.35
CA TYR A 68 9.73 -1.73 22.89
C TYR A 68 10.92 -0.97 22.32
N ASP A 69 11.33 0.12 22.95
CA ASP A 69 12.45 0.94 22.47
C ASP A 69 13.79 0.21 22.51
N GLY A 70 13.94 -0.75 23.44
CA GLY A 70 15.13 -1.60 23.57
C GLY A 70 15.11 -2.89 22.77
N LEU A 71 13.99 -3.22 22.09
CA LEU A 71 13.91 -4.43 21.26
C LEU A 71 14.86 -4.36 20.06
N GLU A 72 15.30 -5.52 19.58
CA GLU A 72 16.02 -5.59 18.31
C GLU A 72 15.12 -5.15 17.15
N VAL A 73 15.70 -4.57 16.10
CA VAL A 73 14.94 -4.09 14.92
C VAL A 73 14.06 -5.21 14.36
N ARG A 74 14.55 -6.45 14.33
CA ARG A 74 13.79 -7.61 13.84
C ARG A 74 12.52 -7.85 14.65
N GLU A 75 12.60 -7.73 15.97
CA GLU A 75 11.44 -7.91 16.86
C GLU A 75 10.45 -6.74 16.69
N LYS A 76 10.96 -5.51 16.57
CA LYS A 76 10.12 -4.33 16.28
C LYS A 76 9.32 -4.50 14.99
N LEU A 77 9.92 -5.07 13.94
CA LEU A 77 9.29 -5.30 12.64
C LEU A 77 8.06 -6.22 12.72
N TYR A 78 8.11 -7.26 13.56
CA TYR A 78 7.01 -8.22 13.75
C TYR A 78 6.05 -7.86 14.89
N THR A 79 6.28 -6.75 15.59
CA THR A 79 5.34 -6.25 16.62
C THR A 79 4.22 -5.45 15.96
N LYS A 80 2.96 -5.75 16.27
CA LYS A 80 1.83 -4.91 15.81
C LYS A 80 1.86 -3.55 16.50
N ARG A 81 1.87 -2.47 15.72
CA ARG A 81 2.06 -1.09 16.21
C ARG A 81 0.80 -0.24 16.15
N SER A 82 -0.20 -0.65 15.38
CA SER A 82 -1.47 0.06 15.19
C SER A 82 -2.57 -0.89 14.68
N ASP A 83 -3.79 -0.38 14.59
CA ASP A 83 -4.89 -0.96 13.81
C ASP A 83 -4.66 -0.91 12.28
N LEU A 84 -3.54 -0.30 11.83
CA LEU A 84 -3.12 -0.12 10.44
C LEU A 84 -1.70 -0.69 10.18
N PRO A 85 -1.46 -1.97 10.46
CA PRO A 85 -0.13 -2.57 10.48
C PRO A 85 0.63 -2.45 9.16
N ALA A 86 -0.07 -2.42 8.02
CA ALA A 86 0.60 -2.46 6.71
C ALA A 86 1.31 -1.14 6.33
N ILE A 87 0.95 -0.04 6.99
CA ILE A 87 1.47 1.31 6.70
C ILE A 87 2.26 1.91 7.87
N THR A 88 2.19 1.32 9.07
CA THR A 88 2.84 1.86 10.27
C THR A 88 4.28 1.37 10.39
N HIS A 89 5.20 2.33 10.36
CA HIS A 89 6.64 2.16 10.56
C HIS A 89 6.97 1.74 12.00
N VAL A 90 8.22 1.30 12.24
CA VAL A 90 8.71 0.91 13.57
C VAL A 90 8.74 2.05 14.59
N ASP A 91 8.71 3.30 14.13
CA ASP A 91 8.65 4.50 14.96
C ASP A 91 7.21 5.05 15.08
N PHE A 92 6.21 4.22 14.76
CA PHE A 92 4.78 4.57 14.75
C PHE A 92 4.38 5.64 13.73
N SER A 93 5.24 5.97 12.76
CA SER A 93 4.93 6.92 11.68
C SER A 93 4.37 6.27 10.42
N ALA A 94 3.87 7.09 9.50
CA ALA A 94 3.53 6.70 8.13
C ALA A 94 3.80 7.85 7.15
N ARG A 95 4.11 7.53 5.89
CA ARG A 95 4.32 8.53 4.82
C ARG A 95 3.04 8.77 4.02
N ILE A 96 2.34 9.86 4.32
CA ILE A 96 0.91 9.99 4.03
C ILE A 96 0.65 10.60 2.66
N GLN A 97 -0.34 10.04 1.94
CA GLN A 97 -1.03 10.71 0.84
C GLN A 97 -2.42 11.16 1.27
N THR A 98 -2.71 12.46 1.23
CA THR A 98 -4.10 12.96 1.35
C THR A 98 -4.75 13.02 -0.02
N VAL A 99 -5.92 12.41 -0.17
CA VAL A 99 -6.71 12.35 -1.41
C VAL A 99 -7.89 13.30 -1.27
N HIS A 100 -8.00 14.26 -2.18
CA HIS A 100 -9.07 15.26 -2.15
C HIS A 100 -10.11 15.00 -3.23
N GLN A 101 -11.36 15.34 -2.94
CA GLN A 101 -12.49 15.17 -3.86
C GLN A 101 -12.34 16.02 -5.14
N ASP A 102 -11.79 17.22 -5.03
CA ASP A 102 -11.62 18.18 -6.11
C ASP A 102 -10.48 17.82 -7.08
N THR A 103 -9.41 17.19 -6.59
CA THR A 103 -8.24 16.82 -7.40
C THR A 103 -8.25 15.37 -7.88
N ASN A 104 -8.88 14.45 -7.15
CA ASN A 104 -9.01 13.05 -7.55
C ASN A 104 -10.34 12.43 -7.09
N PRO A 105 -11.48 12.84 -7.69
CA PRO A 105 -12.82 12.44 -7.24
C PRO A 105 -13.04 10.92 -7.31
N LYS A 106 -12.47 10.23 -8.29
CA LYS A 106 -12.61 8.77 -8.42
C LYS A 106 -11.91 8.02 -7.30
N PHE A 107 -10.69 8.44 -6.95
CA PHE A 107 -9.97 7.78 -5.85
C PHE A 107 -10.59 8.14 -4.50
N HIS A 108 -11.04 9.38 -4.33
CA HIS A 108 -11.80 9.80 -3.15
C HIS A 108 -13.08 8.97 -2.97
N GLN A 109 -13.86 8.77 -4.05
CA GLN A 109 -15.05 7.90 -4.02
C GLN A 109 -14.71 6.44 -3.67
N LEU A 110 -13.59 5.90 -4.18
CA LEU A 110 -13.14 4.55 -3.81
C LEU A 110 -12.85 4.45 -2.31
N LEU A 111 -12.18 5.44 -1.73
CA LEU A 111 -11.91 5.48 -0.29
C LEU A 111 -13.21 5.60 0.51
N GLY A 112 -14.17 6.41 0.06
CA GLY A 112 -15.50 6.50 0.67
C GLY A 112 -16.26 5.17 0.64
N ALA A 113 -16.28 4.49 -0.52
CA ALA A 113 -16.91 3.17 -0.64
C ALA A 113 -16.22 2.09 0.23
N PHE A 114 -14.90 2.20 0.40
CA PHE A 114 -14.16 1.35 1.33
C PHE A 114 -14.53 1.67 2.78
N LYS A 115 -14.63 2.95 3.14
CA LYS A 115 -15.10 3.40 4.45
C LYS A 115 -16.49 2.87 4.79
N ASP A 116 -17.45 2.98 3.88
CA ASP A 116 -18.82 2.49 4.11
C ASP A 116 -18.87 0.99 4.48
N LYS A 117 -17.92 0.21 3.96
CA LYS A 117 -17.82 -1.23 4.23
C LYS A 117 -17.01 -1.57 5.48
N THR A 118 -16.09 -0.70 5.89
CA THR A 118 -15.01 -1.07 6.82
C THR A 118 -14.89 -0.17 8.03
N GLY A 119 -15.41 1.05 7.95
CA GLY A 119 -15.16 2.14 8.88
C GLY A 119 -13.86 2.92 8.62
N TYR A 120 -13.06 2.55 7.62
CA TYR A 120 -11.75 3.16 7.35
C TYR A 120 -11.70 3.85 5.99
N SER A 121 -11.28 5.11 5.96
CA SER A 121 -11.19 5.96 4.77
C SER A 121 -9.79 5.99 4.15
N LEU A 122 -9.03 4.91 4.32
CA LEU A 122 -7.69 4.79 3.76
C LEU A 122 -7.37 3.39 3.24
N LEU A 123 -6.44 3.36 2.29
CA LEU A 123 -5.87 2.15 1.71
C LEU A 123 -4.35 2.26 1.69
N VAL A 124 -3.65 1.13 1.62
CA VAL A 124 -2.27 1.10 1.14
C VAL A 124 -2.26 1.63 -0.30
N ASN A 125 -1.32 2.51 -0.63
CA ASN A 125 -1.07 2.94 -1.99
C ASN A 125 0.44 2.86 -2.30
N THR A 126 0.77 2.11 -3.34
CA THR A 126 2.14 2.03 -3.86
C THR A 126 2.16 2.11 -5.38
N SER A 127 3.34 2.42 -5.93
CA SER A 127 3.57 2.52 -7.37
C SER A 127 3.09 1.27 -8.09
N PHE A 128 2.50 1.38 -9.27
CA PHE A 128 2.13 0.21 -10.05
C PHE A 128 3.29 -0.21 -10.95
N ASN A 129 4.13 -1.10 -10.40
CA ASN A 129 5.29 -1.70 -11.03
C ASN A 129 5.78 -2.88 -10.19
N VAL A 130 6.65 -3.71 -10.77
CA VAL A 130 7.52 -4.63 -10.05
C VAL A 130 8.91 -4.01 -9.83
N ARG A 131 9.76 -4.66 -9.03
CA ARG A 131 11.14 -4.19 -8.81
C ARG A 131 11.90 -4.16 -10.14
N GLY A 132 12.60 -3.06 -10.42
CA GLY A 132 13.39 -2.90 -11.66
C GLY A 132 12.63 -2.28 -12.83
N GLU A 133 11.29 -2.27 -12.81
CA GLU A 133 10.48 -1.65 -13.87
C GLU A 133 10.00 -0.24 -13.50
N PRO A 134 9.83 0.67 -14.49
CA PRO A 134 9.16 1.95 -14.28
C PRO A 134 7.68 1.76 -13.95
N ILE A 135 7.01 2.85 -13.53
CA ILE A 135 5.55 2.83 -13.33
C ILE A 135 4.86 2.56 -14.66
N VAL A 136 3.86 1.67 -14.63
CA VAL A 136 2.95 1.39 -15.75
C VAL A 136 2.39 2.67 -16.36
N CYS A 137 2.48 2.81 -17.69
CA CYS A 137 1.95 3.95 -18.44
C CYS A 137 0.81 3.57 -19.39
N THR A 138 0.77 2.33 -19.89
CA THR A 138 -0.26 1.85 -20.84
C THR A 138 -1.12 0.73 -20.23
N PRO A 139 -2.35 0.51 -20.74
CA PRO A 139 -3.15 -0.66 -20.37
C PRO A 139 -2.41 -1.99 -20.52
N GLU A 140 -1.60 -2.12 -21.58
CA GLU A 140 -0.79 -3.29 -21.90
C GLU A 140 0.30 -3.51 -20.84
N ASP A 141 0.98 -2.44 -20.40
CA ASP A 141 1.93 -2.50 -19.28
C ASP A 141 1.25 -2.95 -18.00
N GLY A 142 0.06 -2.41 -17.72
CA GLY A 142 -0.73 -2.75 -16.54
C GLY A 142 -1.15 -4.21 -16.54
N TYR A 143 -1.65 -4.71 -17.67
CA TYR A 143 -2.04 -6.10 -17.84
C TYR A 143 -0.84 -7.04 -17.74
N ARG A 144 0.29 -6.70 -18.37
CA ARG A 144 1.54 -7.47 -18.26
C ARG A 144 2.03 -7.56 -16.82
N CYS A 145 2.09 -6.43 -16.10
CA CYS A 145 2.48 -6.40 -14.69
C CYS A 145 1.51 -7.23 -13.82
N PHE A 146 0.21 -7.09 -14.05
CA PHE A 146 -0.84 -7.87 -13.39
C PHE A 146 -0.67 -9.38 -13.65
N MET A 147 -0.42 -9.79 -14.88
CA MET A 147 -0.26 -11.20 -15.23
C MET A 147 1.04 -11.83 -14.71
N ARG A 148 2.10 -11.03 -14.52
CA ARG A 148 3.39 -11.46 -13.95
C ARG A 148 3.47 -11.48 -12.43
N THR A 149 2.51 -10.88 -11.73
CA THR A 149 2.47 -10.79 -10.27
C THR A 149 1.31 -11.61 -9.68
N GLU A 150 1.26 -11.81 -8.37
CA GLU A 150 0.11 -12.45 -7.72
C GLU A 150 -1.00 -11.46 -7.32
N MET A 151 -1.19 -10.36 -8.07
CA MET A 151 -2.32 -9.45 -7.81
C MET A 151 -3.66 -10.16 -8.05
N ASP A 152 -4.63 -9.90 -7.19
CA ASP A 152 -5.95 -10.55 -7.29
C ASP A 152 -6.81 -9.97 -8.43
N TYR A 153 -6.80 -8.64 -8.55
CA TYR A 153 -7.62 -7.89 -9.51
C TYR A 153 -6.84 -6.76 -10.16
N LEU A 154 -7.17 -6.48 -11.42
CA LEU A 154 -6.73 -5.30 -12.15
C LEU A 154 -7.95 -4.48 -12.57
N VAL A 155 -7.92 -3.18 -12.29
CA VAL A 155 -8.93 -2.22 -12.78
C VAL A 155 -8.28 -1.28 -13.77
N VAL A 156 -8.79 -1.24 -15.00
CA VAL A 156 -8.34 -0.31 -16.06
C VAL A 156 -9.56 0.42 -16.60
N GLY A 157 -9.68 1.71 -16.29
CA GLY A 157 -10.88 2.48 -16.65
C GLY A 157 -12.13 1.85 -16.04
N ASN A 158 -13.04 1.38 -16.89
CA ASN A 158 -14.30 0.73 -16.49
C ASN A 158 -14.26 -0.80 -16.57
N TYR A 159 -13.07 -1.39 -16.76
CA TYR A 159 -12.88 -2.83 -16.85
C TYR A 159 -12.26 -3.39 -15.58
N LEU A 160 -12.76 -4.55 -15.14
CA LEU A 160 -12.24 -5.32 -14.02
C LEU A 160 -11.80 -6.69 -14.53
N PHE A 161 -10.55 -7.04 -14.25
CA PHE A 161 -9.98 -8.34 -14.57
C PHE A 161 -9.68 -9.07 -13.26
N LYS A 162 -10.22 -10.28 -13.11
CA LYS A 162 -9.90 -11.17 -12.01
C LYS A 162 -8.81 -12.14 -12.44
N LYS A 163 -7.77 -12.30 -11.62
CA LYS A 163 -6.58 -13.09 -11.99
C LYS A 163 -6.92 -14.52 -12.38
N THR A 164 -7.83 -15.15 -11.63
CA THR A 164 -8.25 -16.54 -11.84
C THR A 164 -9.11 -16.75 -13.09
N GLU A 165 -9.56 -15.68 -13.75
CA GLU A 165 -10.41 -15.73 -14.95
C GLU A 165 -9.61 -15.36 -16.22
N GLN A 166 -8.32 -15.04 -16.06
CA GLN A 166 -7.46 -14.70 -17.19
C GLN A 166 -6.89 -15.97 -17.83
N PRO A 167 -6.61 -15.95 -19.16
CA PRO A 167 -5.94 -17.05 -19.81
C PRO A 167 -4.55 -17.28 -19.21
N GLU A 168 -4.03 -18.50 -19.40
CA GLU A 168 -2.67 -18.83 -19.00
C GLU A 168 -1.68 -17.88 -19.66
N TRP A 169 -0.79 -17.31 -18.84
CA TRP A 169 0.19 -16.34 -19.32
C TRP A 169 1.34 -17.07 -20.03
N GLN A 170 1.34 -17.01 -21.36
CA GLN A 170 2.31 -17.74 -22.18
C GLN A 170 3.66 -17.04 -22.36
N ASN A 171 3.77 -15.75 -22.02
CA ASN A 171 5.02 -15.01 -22.17
C ASN A 171 5.91 -15.26 -20.93
N THR A 172 6.94 -16.08 -21.11
CA THR A 172 7.86 -16.49 -20.05
C THR A 172 9.11 -15.60 -19.95
N ASP A 173 9.08 -14.37 -20.48
CA ASP A 173 10.25 -13.48 -20.39
C ASP A 173 10.58 -13.29 -18.91
N ASN A 174 11.75 -13.77 -18.52
CA ASN A 174 12.19 -13.82 -17.13
C ASN A 174 12.70 -12.45 -16.71
N TRP A 175 11.79 -11.50 -16.54
CA TRP A 175 12.11 -10.11 -16.19
C TRP A 175 12.93 -10.00 -14.89
N GLN A 176 12.86 -11.01 -14.01
CA GLN A 176 13.69 -11.12 -12.81
C GLN A 176 15.19 -11.28 -13.13
N GLU A 177 15.51 -11.83 -14.31
CA GLU A 177 16.88 -11.99 -14.83
C GLU A 177 17.27 -10.89 -15.82
N GLU A 178 16.29 -10.23 -16.45
CA GLU A 178 16.51 -9.21 -17.49
C GLU A 178 17.05 -7.89 -16.94
N PHE A 179 16.72 -7.59 -15.67
CA PHE A 179 17.26 -6.43 -14.94
C PHE A 179 18.09 -6.90 -13.75
N VAL A 180 19.27 -7.47 -14.03
CA VAL A 180 20.32 -7.62 -13.02
C VAL A 180 20.73 -6.22 -12.58
N LEU A 181 20.52 -5.90 -11.31
CA LEU A 181 21.10 -4.72 -10.68
C LEU A 181 22.46 -5.10 -10.09
N ASP A 182 23.46 -4.24 -10.33
CA ASP A 182 24.75 -4.21 -9.62
C ASP A 182 24.58 -4.26 -8.08
#